data_AF-A0A7W3VFZ2-F1
#
_entry.id   AF-A0A7W3VFZ2-F1
#
_cell.length_a   1.000
_cell.length_b   1.000
_cell.length_c   1.000
_cell.angle_alpha   90.00
_cell.angle_beta   90.00
_cell.angle_gamma   90.00
#
_symmetry.space_group_name_H-M   'P 1'
#
loop_
_entity.id
_entity.type
_entity.pdbx_description
1 polymer ?
#
loop_
_entity_poly.entity_id
_entity_poly.type
_entity_poly.pdbx_seq_one_letter_code
_entity_poly.pdbx_strand_id
1 'polypeptide(L)'
;MKKGIVLVAMVALWGCKDTPKAEPIAQPEKIEHVALEEEVTPSTTKKEILPREEKIGMDVLLPMFYDKDFYGEEVAKINSKWLALFESNGQFQVRKAKYELQVEMNECTESEVIGAISTEEEGPILFFSDTKDILKGKKETLTIKEVPLWPEAPQEYVFKGKTYVLRAEGKQMDSYLYTDDSEQEKTFKLFQDYKLYLSIDGGEEQLVLDIPHFNDTFVQLLFVGDLDNDGLLDFVFDTSAEYEQKSVELYLSKGAKHYLYLAGTTTVDFAC
;
A
#
# COMPACT_ATOMS: atom_id res chain seq x y z
N MET A 1 -45.86 -77.15 0.34
CA MET A 1 -45.70 -77.50 1.77
C MET A 1 -45.05 -76.30 2.43
N LYS A 2 -45.52 -75.60 3.47
CA LYS A 2 -46.53 -75.73 4.54
C LYS A 2 -47.07 -74.29 4.77
N LYS A 3 -48.39 -74.09 4.95
CA LYS A 3 -49.11 -73.78 6.22
C LYS A 3 -48.48 -72.60 6.99
N GLY A 4 -49.18 -71.57 7.47
CA GLY A 4 -50.60 -71.24 7.64
C GLY A 4 -50.64 -69.88 8.38
N ILE A 5 -51.64 -69.01 8.14
CA ILE A 5 -52.83 -68.80 9.00
C ILE A 5 -52.50 -68.01 10.28
N VAL A 6 -53.20 -66.99 10.78
CA VAL A 6 -54.35 -66.11 10.45
C VAL A 6 -54.40 -65.16 11.67
N LEU A 7 -54.67 -63.86 11.52
CA LEU A 7 -55.72 -63.24 12.35
C LEU A 7 -56.29 -61.99 11.66
N VAL A 8 -57.61 -61.98 11.64
CA VAL A 8 -58.55 -61.04 11.02
C VAL A 8 -59.17 -60.20 12.14
N ALA A 9 -59.37 -58.90 11.91
CA ALA A 9 -60.58 -58.13 12.25
C ALA A 9 -60.38 -56.69 11.73
N MET A 10 -61.06 -56.30 10.64
CA MET A 10 -62.33 -55.54 10.64
C MET A 10 -62.32 -54.33 11.59
N VAL A 11 -62.44 -53.12 11.03
CA VAL A 11 -63.66 -52.30 11.09
C VAL A 11 -63.57 -51.25 9.98
N ALA A 12 -64.60 -51.19 9.13
CA ALA A 12 -64.86 -50.11 8.21
C ALA A 12 -65.42 -48.89 8.94
N LEU A 13 -65.16 -47.68 8.45
CA LEU A 13 -66.15 -46.62 8.29
C LEU A 13 -65.56 -45.46 7.46
N TRP A 14 -66.33 -45.03 6.47
CA TRP A 14 -66.16 -43.82 5.69
C TRP A 14 -66.31 -42.56 6.53
N GLY A 15 -65.59 -41.49 6.18
CA GLY A 15 -65.97 -40.13 6.57
C GLY A 15 -64.87 -39.08 6.45
N CYS A 16 -65.02 -38.22 5.44
CA CYS A 16 -64.57 -36.82 5.31
C CYS A 16 -63.08 -36.43 5.28
N LYS A 17 -62.82 -35.57 4.29
CA LYS A 17 -61.67 -34.70 4.05
C LYS A 17 -61.12 -34.06 5.32
N ASP A 18 -59.80 -34.04 5.44
CA ASP A 18 -59.02 -32.83 5.71
C ASP A 18 -57.59 -33.00 5.19
N THR A 19 -57.07 -31.94 4.58
CA THR A 19 -55.76 -31.83 3.92
C THR A 19 -54.60 -31.99 4.92
N PRO A 20 -53.53 -32.76 4.62
CA PRO A 20 -52.35 -32.79 5.47
C PRO A 20 -51.61 -31.45 5.38
N LYS A 21 -51.53 -30.79 6.54
CA LYS A 21 -50.74 -29.60 6.79
C LYS A 21 -49.26 -29.93 6.58
N ALA A 22 -48.57 -29.16 5.74
CA ALA A 22 -47.13 -29.25 5.55
C ALA A 22 -46.40 -28.95 6.87
N GLU A 23 -45.36 -29.73 7.15
CA GLU A 23 -44.45 -29.52 8.27
C GLU A 23 -43.69 -28.18 8.11
N PRO A 24 -43.48 -27.41 9.20
CA PRO A 24 -42.79 -26.15 9.12
C PRO A 24 -41.27 -26.37 8.97
N ILE A 25 -40.71 -25.79 7.92
CA ILE A 25 -39.27 -25.65 7.69
C ILE A 25 -38.68 -24.79 8.80
N ALA A 26 -37.57 -25.26 9.39
CA ALA A 26 -36.83 -24.56 10.43
C ALA A 26 -36.40 -23.15 9.95
N GLN A 27 -36.65 -22.15 10.80
CA GLN A 27 -36.22 -20.77 10.57
C GLN A 27 -34.69 -20.64 10.76
N PRO A 28 -34.01 -19.81 9.96
CA PRO A 28 -32.60 -19.50 10.20
C PRO A 28 -32.42 -18.72 11.51
N GLU A 29 -31.38 -19.08 12.27
CA GLU A 29 -31.00 -18.41 13.52
C GLU A 29 -30.76 -16.91 13.29
N LYS A 30 -31.32 -16.12 14.21
CA LYS A 30 -31.19 -14.67 14.28
C LYS A 30 -29.80 -14.34 14.79
N ILE A 31 -28.95 -13.78 13.92
CA ILE A 31 -27.65 -13.22 14.32
C ILE A 31 -27.93 -11.99 15.20
N GLU A 32 -27.43 -12.03 16.44
CA GLU A 32 -27.53 -10.95 17.41
C GLU A 32 -26.41 -9.94 17.13
N HIS A 33 -26.77 -8.78 16.56
CA HIS A 33 -25.83 -7.66 16.41
C HIS A 33 -25.62 -7.02 17.78
N VAL A 34 -24.42 -7.20 18.34
CA VAL A 34 -23.97 -6.46 19.52
C VAL A 34 -23.70 -5.02 19.08
N ALA A 35 -24.53 -4.09 19.55
CA ALA A 35 -24.30 -2.67 19.36
C ALA A 35 -23.06 -2.25 20.15
N LEU A 36 -22.03 -1.76 19.45
CA LEU A 36 -20.91 -1.06 20.07
C LEU A 36 -21.46 0.26 20.62
N GLU A 37 -21.36 0.44 21.94
CA GLU A 37 -21.63 1.72 22.59
C GLU A 37 -20.62 2.75 22.07
N GLU A 38 -21.11 3.85 21.50
CA GLU A 38 -20.28 4.99 21.11
C GLU A 38 -19.70 5.63 22.37
N GLU A 39 -18.39 5.45 22.60
CA GLU A 39 -17.64 6.25 23.56
C GLU A 39 -17.65 7.71 23.11
N VAL A 40 -18.17 8.57 23.98
CA VAL A 40 -18.16 10.02 23.81
C VAL A 40 -16.72 10.52 24.00
N THR A 41 -16.02 10.76 22.89
CA THR A 41 -14.68 11.37 22.91
C THR A 41 -14.75 12.82 23.42
N PRO A 42 -13.88 13.23 24.36
CA PRO A 42 -13.79 14.62 24.80
C PRO A 42 -13.20 15.50 23.69
N SER A 43 -13.75 16.71 23.56
CA SER A 43 -13.36 17.75 22.60
C SER A 43 -11.86 18.02 22.61
N THR A 44 -11.15 17.45 21.64
CA THR A 44 -9.76 17.78 21.30
C THR A 44 -9.75 19.10 20.54
N THR A 45 -8.97 20.08 21.01
CA THR A 45 -8.65 21.27 20.21
C THR A 45 -8.04 20.79 18.90
N LYS A 46 -8.75 20.98 17.78
CA LYS A 46 -8.34 20.50 16.46
C LYS A 46 -7.02 21.19 16.11
N LYS A 47 -5.89 20.48 16.21
CA LYS A 47 -4.60 20.97 15.70
C LYS A 47 -4.78 21.28 14.21
N GLU A 48 -4.26 22.42 13.77
CA GLU A 48 -4.27 22.78 12.35
C GLU A 48 -3.42 21.74 11.59
N ILE A 49 -3.98 21.21 10.49
CA ILE A 49 -3.28 20.28 9.60
C ILE A 49 -2.64 21.12 8.51
N LEU A 50 -1.31 21.10 8.45
CA LEU A 50 -0.54 21.70 7.37
C LEU A 50 -0.81 20.95 6.07
N PRO A 51 -0.98 21.66 4.95
CA PRO A 51 -1.32 21.03 3.68
C PRO A 51 -0.13 20.21 3.14
N ARG A 52 -0.45 19.24 2.27
CA ARG A 52 0.53 18.60 1.40
C ARG A 52 1.21 19.64 0.55
N GLU A 53 2.53 19.57 0.47
CA GLU A 53 3.34 20.45 -0.36
C GLU A 53 3.88 19.66 -1.55
N GLU A 54 3.79 20.23 -2.74
CA GLU A 54 4.25 19.61 -3.96
C GLU A 54 5.14 20.60 -4.73
N LYS A 55 6.36 20.16 -5.04
CA LYS A 55 7.31 20.86 -5.91
C LYS A 55 7.92 19.84 -6.86
N ILE A 56 7.06 19.18 -7.61
CA ILE A 56 7.47 18.13 -8.55
C ILE A 56 8.39 18.76 -9.60
N GLY A 57 9.67 18.42 -9.49
CA GLY A 57 10.74 18.93 -10.36
C GLY A 57 11.76 17.87 -10.74
N MET A 58 11.65 16.66 -10.16
CA MET A 58 12.46 15.51 -10.49
C MET A 58 11.64 14.49 -11.28
N ASP A 59 12.15 14.10 -12.45
CA ASP A 59 11.66 12.91 -13.13
C ASP A 59 12.13 11.69 -12.33
N VAL A 60 11.24 10.73 -12.12
CA VAL A 60 11.51 9.48 -11.40
C VAL A 60 11.10 8.32 -12.30
N LEU A 61 11.89 7.24 -12.32
CA LEU A 61 11.55 6.00 -13.00
C LEU A 61 11.83 4.82 -12.07
N LEU A 62 11.04 3.76 -12.22
CA LEU A 62 11.26 2.47 -11.59
C LEU A 62 12.08 1.58 -12.53
N PRO A 63 12.88 0.64 -12.01
CA PRO A 63 13.61 -0.33 -12.82
C PRO A 63 12.67 -1.44 -13.35
N MET A 64 11.64 -1.03 -14.09
CA MET A 64 10.57 -1.90 -14.59
C MET A 64 10.24 -1.56 -16.04
N PHE A 65 9.42 -2.41 -16.67
CA PHE A 65 8.84 -2.14 -17.97
C PHE A 65 7.58 -1.28 -17.85
N TYR A 66 7.43 -0.36 -18.81
CA TYR A 66 6.29 0.51 -18.96
C TYR A 66 5.64 0.26 -20.32
N ASP A 67 4.34 0.48 -20.45
CA ASP A 67 3.73 0.52 -21.78
C ASP A 67 4.39 1.63 -22.62
N LYS A 68 4.94 1.25 -23.77
CA LYS A 68 5.77 2.14 -24.58
C LYS A 68 4.97 3.23 -25.26
N ASP A 69 3.71 2.97 -25.61
CA ASP A 69 2.85 3.95 -26.28
C ASP A 69 2.44 5.07 -25.31
N PHE A 70 2.32 4.76 -24.02
CA PHE A 70 1.96 5.74 -22.98
C PHE A 70 3.16 6.42 -22.31
N TYR A 71 4.24 5.67 -22.04
CA TYR A 71 5.34 6.14 -21.19
C TYR A 71 6.69 6.19 -21.91
N GLY A 72 6.77 5.85 -23.20
CA GLY A 72 8.04 5.77 -23.92
C GLY A 72 8.84 7.07 -23.93
N GLU A 73 8.19 8.23 -24.02
CA GLU A 73 8.86 9.53 -23.94
C GLU A 73 9.42 9.80 -22.54
N GLU A 74 8.71 9.38 -21.48
CA GLU A 74 9.14 9.54 -20.09
C GLU A 74 10.36 8.67 -19.80
N VAL A 75 10.29 7.38 -20.15
CA VAL A 75 11.40 6.45 -20.02
C VAL A 75 12.62 6.92 -20.81
N ALA A 76 12.43 7.49 -22.01
CA ALA A 76 13.53 7.98 -22.85
C ALA A 76 14.28 9.21 -22.28
N LYS A 77 13.77 9.89 -21.24
CA LYS A 77 14.47 11.00 -20.58
C LYS A 77 15.71 10.55 -19.81
N ILE A 78 15.75 9.29 -19.37
CA ILE A 78 16.87 8.74 -18.62
C ILE A 78 18.15 8.86 -19.44
N ASN A 79 19.23 9.30 -18.78
CA ASN A 79 20.51 9.53 -19.43
C ASN A 79 21.67 9.31 -18.45
N SER A 80 22.91 9.39 -18.95
CA SER A 80 24.15 9.15 -18.18
C SER A 80 24.38 10.06 -16.96
N LYS A 81 23.57 11.11 -16.77
CA LYS A 81 23.61 11.98 -15.59
C LYS A 81 22.67 11.53 -14.47
N TRP A 82 21.65 10.74 -14.80
CA TRP A 82 20.67 10.26 -13.83
C TRP A 82 21.31 9.46 -12.71
N LEU A 83 20.64 9.49 -11.57
CA LEU A 83 21.05 8.86 -10.34
C LEU A 83 20.09 7.72 -10.02
N ALA A 84 20.51 6.89 -9.07
CA ALA A 84 19.77 5.76 -8.59
C ALA A 84 19.98 5.61 -7.09
N LEU A 85 18.90 5.32 -6.36
CA LEU A 85 18.92 4.98 -4.95
C LEU A 85 18.97 3.45 -4.83
N PHE A 86 20.00 2.93 -4.17
CA PHE A 86 20.15 1.50 -3.92
C PHE A 86 20.05 1.22 -2.42
N GLU A 87 19.57 0.02 -2.12
CA GLU A 87 19.62 -0.58 -0.80
C GLU A 87 20.41 -1.89 -0.89
N SER A 88 21.28 -2.13 0.07
CA SER A 88 21.99 -3.39 0.24
C SER A 88 22.24 -3.63 1.73
N ASN A 89 21.65 -4.69 2.27
CA ASN A 89 21.83 -5.11 3.65
C ASN A 89 21.55 -4.00 4.68
N GLY A 90 20.48 -3.24 4.47
CA GLY A 90 20.03 -2.11 5.27
C GLY A 90 20.84 -0.81 5.04
N GLN A 91 21.82 -0.81 4.15
CA GLN A 91 22.61 0.38 3.81
C GLN A 91 22.13 0.99 2.50
N PHE A 92 21.90 2.29 2.52
CA PHE A 92 21.44 3.02 1.35
C PHE A 92 22.56 3.84 0.73
N GLN A 93 22.56 3.91 -0.59
CA GLN A 93 23.52 4.70 -1.36
C GLN A 93 22.88 5.33 -2.59
N VAL A 94 23.29 6.56 -2.90
CA VAL A 94 22.97 7.22 -4.16
C VAL A 94 24.20 7.21 -5.04
N ARG A 95 24.07 6.68 -6.26
CA ARG A 95 25.14 6.69 -7.26
C ARG A 95 24.57 6.93 -8.65
N LYS A 96 25.44 7.07 -9.65
CA LYS A 96 24.98 7.19 -11.04
C LYS A 96 24.22 5.93 -11.45
N ALA A 97 23.11 6.12 -12.16
CA ALA A 97 22.37 5.04 -12.76
C ALA A 97 23.23 4.30 -13.81
N LYS A 98 23.24 2.97 -13.77
CA LYS A 98 23.73 2.13 -14.85
C LYS A 98 22.58 1.27 -15.32
N TYR A 99 22.15 1.50 -16.55
CA TYR A 99 20.95 0.92 -17.08
C TYR A 99 21.10 0.61 -18.57
N GLU A 100 20.21 -0.23 -19.06
CA GLU A 100 19.96 -0.45 -20.47
C GLU A 100 18.50 -0.14 -20.78
N LEU A 101 18.25 0.47 -21.94
CA LEU A 101 16.89 0.59 -22.46
C LEU A 101 16.57 -0.70 -23.20
N GLN A 102 15.52 -1.38 -22.75
CA GLN A 102 15.04 -2.62 -23.33
C GLN A 102 13.63 -2.38 -23.86
N VAL A 103 13.36 -2.89 -25.06
CA VAL A 103 12.01 -2.90 -25.65
C VAL A 103 11.63 -4.36 -25.84
N GLU A 104 10.48 -4.74 -25.30
CA GLU A 104 9.96 -6.10 -25.35
C GLU A 104 8.50 -6.08 -25.79
N MET A 105 7.96 -7.26 -26.11
CA MET A 105 6.54 -7.43 -26.38
C MET A 105 5.88 -7.96 -25.10
N ASN A 106 4.86 -7.28 -24.60
CA ASN A 106 4.06 -7.78 -23.49
C ASN A 106 3.21 -8.98 -23.97
N GLU A 107 3.37 -10.13 -23.32
CA GLU A 107 2.70 -11.37 -23.72
C GLU A 107 1.18 -11.36 -23.46
N CYS A 108 0.71 -10.52 -22.53
CA CYS A 108 -0.70 -10.39 -22.19
C CYS A 108 -1.44 -9.44 -23.14
N THR A 109 -0.86 -8.27 -23.41
CA THR A 109 -1.51 -7.20 -24.18
C THR A 109 -1.12 -7.16 -25.65
N GLU A 110 -0.07 -7.90 -26.04
CA GLU A 110 0.56 -7.81 -27.36
C GLU A 110 1.03 -6.37 -27.73
N SER A 111 1.23 -5.50 -26.72
CA SER A 111 1.81 -4.16 -26.89
C SER A 111 3.31 -4.14 -26.64
N GLU A 112 4.00 -3.18 -27.26
CA GLU A 112 5.42 -2.96 -26.93
C GLU A 112 5.53 -2.33 -25.54
N VAL A 113 6.45 -2.84 -24.74
CA VAL A 113 6.86 -2.24 -23.47
C VAL A 113 8.30 -1.77 -23.55
N ILE A 114 8.64 -0.73 -22.79
CA ILE A 114 9.99 -0.18 -22.68
C ILE A 114 10.40 -0.04 -21.21
N GLY A 115 11.59 -0.52 -20.88
CA GLY A 115 12.13 -0.46 -19.53
C GLY A 115 13.51 0.16 -19.49
N ALA A 116 13.77 0.96 -18.46
CA ALA A 116 15.11 1.31 -18.04
C ALA A 116 15.55 0.28 -16.99
N ILE A 117 16.25 -0.77 -17.42
CA ILE A 117 16.58 -1.92 -16.56
C ILE A 117 18.01 -1.77 -16.02
N SER A 118 18.19 -2.00 -14.71
CA SER A 118 19.51 -1.95 -14.08
C SER A 118 20.45 -3.01 -14.67
N THR A 119 21.70 -2.62 -14.92
CA THR A 119 22.78 -3.54 -15.33
C THR A 119 23.63 -4.01 -14.15
N GLU A 120 23.26 -3.64 -12.93
CA GLU A 120 23.96 -4.00 -11.70
C GLU A 120 23.25 -5.16 -10.99
N GLU A 121 24.02 -6.00 -10.30
CA GLU A 121 23.54 -7.21 -9.61
C GLU A 121 22.42 -6.90 -8.60
N GLU A 122 22.59 -5.83 -7.82
CA GLU A 122 21.54 -5.28 -6.97
C GLU A 122 20.80 -4.18 -7.76
N GLY A 123 19.50 -4.38 -7.98
CA GLY A 123 18.63 -3.38 -8.59
C GLY A 123 18.44 -2.16 -7.67
N PRO A 124 18.31 -0.94 -8.23
CA PRO A 124 17.96 0.21 -7.43
C PRO A 124 16.49 0.16 -7.01
N ILE A 125 16.12 0.93 -5.98
CA ILE A 125 14.73 1.19 -5.62
C ILE A 125 14.06 2.04 -6.71
N LEU A 126 14.76 3.10 -7.15
CA LEU A 126 14.29 4.01 -8.19
C LEU A 126 15.46 4.73 -8.87
N PHE A 127 15.23 5.16 -10.10
CA PHE A 127 16.04 6.12 -10.85
C PHE A 127 15.45 7.52 -10.74
N PHE A 128 16.30 8.55 -10.78
CA PHE A 128 15.83 9.92 -10.78
C PHE A 128 16.78 10.86 -11.54
N SER A 129 16.23 11.95 -12.05
CA SER A 129 16.99 12.94 -12.81
C SER A 129 18.11 13.59 -11.98
N ASP A 130 19.18 14.03 -12.66
CA ASP A 130 20.32 14.68 -12.01
C ASP A 130 19.86 15.96 -11.29
N THR A 131 20.11 16.03 -9.99
CA THR A 131 19.70 17.15 -9.13
C THR A 131 20.82 17.52 -8.16
N LYS A 132 20.78 18.76 -7.65
CA LYS A 132 21.61 19.22 -6.53
C LYS A 132 20.96 18.96 -5.18
N ASP A 133 19.67 18.62 -5.18
CA ASP A 133 18.85 18.42 -3.98
C ASP A 133 19.02 17.01 -3.41
N ILE A 134 19.79 16.13 -4.07
CA ILE A 134 20.19 14.82 -3.56
C ILE A 134 21.68 14.63 -3.82
N LEU A 135 22.43 14.30 -2.78
CA LEU A 135 23.88 14.08 -2.89
C LEU A 135 24.20 12.62 -3.27
N LYS A 136 25.36 12.40 -3.88
CA LYS A 136 25.89 11.04 -4.11
C LYS A 136 26.56 10.48 -2.85
N GLY A 137 26.71 9.17 -2.80
CA GLY A 137 27.39 8.44 -1.73
C GLY A 137 26.43 7.72 -0.79
N LYS A 138 27.00 7.15 0.28
CA LYS A 138 26.25 6.48 1.35
C LYS A 138 25.34 7.47 2.06
N LYS A 139 24.19 6.98 2.52
CA LYS A 139 23.16 7.75 3.23
C LYS A 139 23.09 7.39 4.68
N GLU A 140 22.90 8.41 5.51
CA GLU A 140 22.57 8.24 6.91
C GLU A 140 21.08 7.92 6.98
N THR A 141 20.74 6.70 7.35
CA THR A 141 19.37 6.20 7.32
C THR A 141 18.99 5.62 8.67
N LEU A 142 17.69 5.45 8.86
CA LEU A 142 17.14 4.70 9.98
C LEU A 142 16.62 3.35 9.50
N THR A 143 16.59 2.37 10.40
CA THR A 143 15.94 1.09 10.13
C THR A 143 14.43 1.32 10.03
N ILE A 144 13.85 0.90 8.91
CA ILE A 144 12.40 0.86 8.72
C ILE A 144 11.82 -0.13 9.72
N LYS A 145 10.83 0.31 10.51
CA LYS A 145 10.32 -0.48 11.64
C LYS A 145 9.34 -1.55 11.17
N GLU A 146 8.12 -1.13 10.87
CA GLU A 146 7.03 -2.01 10.46
C GLU A 146 6.57 -1.60 9.08
N VAL A 147 6.20 -2.59 8.28
CA VAL A 147 5.50 -2.37 7.01
C VAL A 147 4.34 -3.35 6.91
N PRO A 148 3.22 -2.95 6.33
CA PRO A 148 2.95 -1.62 5.76
C PRO A 148 2.55 -0.58 6.83
N LEU A 149 2.34 0.69 6.44
CA LEU A 149 2.07 1.81 7.37
C LEU A 149 0.61 1.86 7.85
N TRP A 150 0.23 0.93 8.74
CA TRP A 150 -1.13 0.81 9.26
C TRP A 150 -1.60 2.03 10.08
N PRO A 151 -2.87 2.48 9.93
CA PRO A 151 -3.44 3.59 10.71
C PRO A 151 -3.36 3.44 12.24
N GLU A 152 -3.50 2.23 12.75
CA GLU A 152 -3.45 1.93 14.19
C GLU A 152 -2.03 1.85 14.77
N ALA A 153 -0.99 1.90 13.93
CA ALA A 153 0.40 1.74 14.35
C ALA A 153 1.28 2.93 13.90
N PRO A 154 1.17 4.10 14.56
CA PRO A 154 2.03 5.24 14.27
C PRO A 154 3.52 4.90 14.48
N GLN A 155 4.37 5.39 13.59
CA GLN A 155 5.80 5.12 13.64
C GLN A 155 6.60 6.36 14.03
N GLU A 156 7.39 6.21 15.08
CA GLU A 156 8.30 7.24 15.55
C GLU A 156 9.73 7.01 15.04
N TYR A 157 10.39 8.06 14.53
CA TYR A 157 11.78 8.05 14.12
C TYR A 157 12.54 9.17 14.82
N VAL A 158 13.62 8.84 15.52
CA VAL A 158 14.49 9.84 16.16
C VAL A 158 15.75 10.02 15.32
N PHE A 159 15.93 11.22 14.75
CA PHE A 159 17.05 11.55 13.88
C PHE A 159 17.67 12.88 14.27
N LYS A 160 18.98 12.88 14.54
CA LYS A 160 19.76 14.09 14.90
C LYS A 160 19.08 14.98 15.97
N GLY A 161 18.42 14.34 16.95
CA GLY A 161 17.75 15.01 18.07
C GLY A 161 16.33 15.51 17.79
N LYS A 162 15.76 15.20 16.62
CA LYS A 162 14.36 15.45 16.26
C LYS A 162 13.55 14.16 16.28
N THR A 163 12.31 14.26 16.74
CA THR A 163 11.35 13.15 16.75
C THR A 163 10.34 13.35 15.63
N TYR A 164 10.36 12.47 14.64
CA TYR A 164 9.44 12.42 13.51
C TYR A 164 8.38 11.37 13.80
N VAL A 165 7.10 11.70 13.66
CA VAL A 165 6.00 10.74 13.83
C VAL A 165 5.21 10.65 12.54
N LEU A 166 5.23 9.47 11.92
CA LEU A 166 4.33 9.07 10.85
C LEU A 166 3.07 8.47 11.46
N ARG A 167 1.95 9.15 11.30
CA ARG A 167 0.64 8.69 11.78
C ARG A 167 -0.30 8.61 10.60
N ALA A 168 -1.00 7.50 10.45
CA ALA A 168 -2.02 7.38 9.41
C ALA A 168 -3.43 7.37 9.99
N GLU A 169 -4.38 7.70 9.13
CA GLU A 169 -5.81 7.55 9.35
C GLU A 169 -6.39 6.80 8.15
N GLY A 170 -7.50 6.11 8.37
CA GLY A 170 -8.24 5.43 7.32
C GLY A 170 -9.40 4.66 7.92
N LYS A 171 -10.45 4.45 7.14
CA LYS A 171 -11.57 3.62 7.55
C LYS A 171 -11.30 2.18 7.15
N GLN A 172 -11.11 1.29 8.13
CA GLN A 172 -10.99 -0.14 7.84
C GLN A 172 -12.32 -0.64 7.28
N MET A 173 -12.27 -1.27 6.11
CA MET A 173 -13.42 -1.80 5.40
C MET A 173 -13.54 -3.31 5.55
N ASP A 174 -12.39 -4.00 5.54
CA ASP A 174 -12.33 -5.45 5.64
C ASP A 174 -10.98 -5.92 6.21
N SER A 175 -10.90 -7.19 6.60
CA SER A 175 -9.64 -7.84 6.97
C SER A 175 -9.75 -9.35 6.77
N TYR A 176 -8.71 -9.95 6.22
CA TYR A 176 -8.63 -11.40 6.03
C TYR A 176 -7.26 -11.93 6.40
N LEU A 177 -7.22 -13.21 6.80
CA LEU A 177 -5.99 -13.94 7.05
C LEU A 177 -5.52 -14.57 5.75
N TYR A 178 -4.21 -14.52 5.51
CA TYR A 178 -3.55 -15.20 4.42
C TYR A 178 -2.26 -15.84 4.91
N THR A 179 -1.76 -16.82 4.18
CA THR A 179 -0.44 -17.41 4.42
C THR A 179 0.39 -17.14 3.19
N ASP A 180 1.56 -16.52 3.37
CA ASP A 180 2.50 -16.30 2.28
C ASP A 180 3.53 -17.44 2.19
N ASP A 181 4.50 -17.30 1.30
CA ASP A 181 5.56 -18.29 1.08
C ASP A 181 6.43 -18.55 2.31
N SER A 182 6.33 -17.72 3.37
CA SER A 182 7.01 -17.97 4.65
C SER A 182 6.27 -18.95 5.56
N GLU A 183 5.11 -19.46 5.12
CA GLU A 183 4.18 -20.29 5.89
C GLU A 183 3.68 -19.63 7.18
N GLN A 184 3.85 -18.30 7.30
CA GLN A 184 3.34 -17.53 8.42
C GLN A 184 1.96 -16.97 8.09
N GLU A 185 1.03 -17.12 9.03
CA GLU A 185 -0.26 -16.45 8.95
C GLU A 185 -0.08 -14.95 9.12
N LYS A 186 -0.59 -14.20 8.16
CA LYS A 186 -0.57 -12.74 8.10
C LYS A 186 -1.98 -12.22 7.97
N THR A 187 -2.20 -11.02 8.47
CA THR A 187 -3.48 -10.32 8.32
C THR A 187 -3.32 -9.26 7.24
N PHE A 188 -4.15 -9.33 6.20
CA PHE A 188 -4.36 -8.21 5.30
C PHE A 188 -5.56 -7.39 5.79
N LYS A 189 -5.48 -6.07 5.62
CA LYS A 189 -6.54 -5.13 6.00
C LYS A 189 -6.78 -4.19 4.86
N LEU A 190 -8.05 -4.03 4.50
CA LEU A 190 -8.48 -3.09 3.48
C LEU A 190 -8.92 -1.79 4.15
N PHE A 191 -8.41 -0.65 3.67
CA PHE A 191 -8.84 0.67 4.15
C PHE A 191 -9.34 1.56 3.00
N GLN A 192 -10.18 2.53 3.36
CA GLN A 192 -10.61 3.65 2.51
C GLN A 192 -10.22 4.99 3.15
N ASP A 193 -10.14 6.02 2.32
CA ASP A 193 -9.83 7.40 2.70
C ASP A 193 -8.54 7.50 3.55
N TYR A 194 -7.50 6.79 3.11
CA TYR A 194 -6.24 6.73 3.82
C TYR A 194 -5.49 8.05 3.72
N LYS A 195 -5.05 8.56 4.87
CA LYS A 195 -4.21 9.75 4.96
C LYS A 195 -3.00 9.44 5.80
N LEU A 196 -1.82 9.84 5.32
CA LEU A 196 -0.58 9.78 6.11
C LEU A 196 -0.20 11.20 6.52
N TYR A 197 0.13 11.39 7.78
CA TYR A 197 0.59 12.65 8.33
C TYR A 197 2.00 12.51 8.91
N LEU A 198 2.77 13.59 8.82
CA LEU A 198 4.05 13.74 9.50
C LEU A 198 3.95 14.86 10.54
N SER A 199 4.43 14.61 11.75
CA SER A 199 4.75 15.67 12.72
C SER A 199 6.20 15.58 13.18
N ILE A 200 6.76 16.73 13.55
CA ILE A 200 8.11 16.85 14.09
C ILE A 200 8.03 17.47 15.49
N ASP A 201 8.70 16.86 16.46
CA ASP A 201 8.84 17.34 17.84
C ASP A 201 7.47 17.67 18.50
N GLY A 202 6.42 16.92 18.16
CA GLY A 202 5.06 17.10 18.68
C GLY A 202 4.32 18.32 18.12
N GLY A 203 4.84 18.95 17.07
CA GLY A 203 4.28 20.12 16.40
C GLY A 203 2.94 19.89 15.68
N GLU A 204 2.67 20.72 14.68
CA GLU A 204 1.55 20.55 13.76
C GLU A 204 1.77 19.32 12.87
N GLU A 205 0.68 18.75 12.36
CA GLU A 205 0.73 17.61 11.44
C GLU A 205 0.68 18.12 10.00
N GLN A 206 1.57 17.65 9.14
CA GLN A 206 1.52 17.88 7.70
C GLN A 206 0.92 16.67 7.00
N LEU A 207 -0.07 16.89 6.13
CA LEU A 207 -0.56 15.86 5.22
C LEU A 207 0.55 15.47 4.22
N VAL A 208 0.87 14.19 4.14
CA VAL A 208 1.89 13.63 3.23
C VAL A 208 1.23 12.85 2.10
N LEU A 209 0.36 11.88 2.44
CA LEU A 209 -0.37 11.05 1.47
C LEU A 209 -1.87 11.21 1.66
N ASP A 210 -2.61 11.12 0.55
CA ASP A 210 -4.07 11.11 0.50
C ASP A 210 -4.52 10.11 -0.57
N ILE A 211 -4.88 8.90 -0.15
CA ILE A 211 -5.19 7.76 -1.01
C ILE A 211 -6.64 7.32 -0.75
N PRO A 212 -7.58 7.55 -1.69
CA PRO A 212 -9.00 7.30 -1.44
C PRO A 212 -9.37 5.83 -1.25
N HIS A 213 -8.68 4.92 -1.94
CA HIS A 213 -8.95 3.48 -1.88
C HIS A 213 -7.68 2.69 -2.20
N PHE A 214 -7.66 1.45 -1.75
CA PHE A 214 -6.71 0.43 -2.16
C PHE A 214 -7.46 -0.77 -2.75
N ASN A 215 -6.77 -1.54 -3.58
CA ASN A 215 -7.16 -2.83 -4.10
C ASN A 215 -5.97 -3.77 -3.94
N ASP A 216 -6.04 -4.61 -2.90
CA ASP A 216 -5.03 -5.60 -2.50
C ASP A 216 -3.58 -5.07 -2.41
N THR A 217 -3.42 -3.79 -2.05
CA THR A 217 -2.13 -3.12 -1.80
C THR A 217 -2.20 -2.25 -0.55
N PHE A 218 -1.05 -1.78 -0.06
CA PHE A 218 -0.99 -0.79 1.01
C PHE A 218 0.32 -0.01 1.00
N VAL A 219 0.32 1.18 1.62
CA VAL A 219 1.49 2.06 1.67
C VAL A 219 2.65 1.42 2.39
N GLN A 220 3.83 1.46 1.77
CA GLN A 220 5.09 0.99 2.39
C GLN A 220 6.12 2.11 2.43
N LEU A 221 6.94 2.11 3.46
CA LEU A 221 8.12 2.98 3.53
C LEU A 221 9.30 2.27 2.86
N LEU A 222 9.86 2.87 1.81
CA LEU A 222 10.99 2.33 1.05
C LEU A 222 12.34 2.93 1.48
N PHE A 223 12.31 4.17 1.99
CA PHE A 223 13.50 4.87 2.48
C PHE A 223 13.12 5.87 3.57
N VAL A 224 13.94 5.94 4.62
CA VAL A 224 13.92 7.01 5.64
C VAL A 224 15.35 7.37 6.03
N GLY A 225 15.75 8.60 5.73
CA GLY A 225 17.13 9.05 5.95
C GLY A 225 17.41 10.39 5.32
N ASP A 226 18.66 10.80 5.35
CA ASP A 226 19.12 12.13 4.90
C ASP A 226 19.74 12.02 3.49
N LEU A 227 19.00 12.43 2.45
CA LEU A 227 19.43 12.30 1.05
C LEU A 227 20.43 13.39 0.64
N ASP A 228 20.45 14.51 1.33
CA ASP A 228 21.18 15.71 0.90
C ASP A 228 22.14 16.31 1.96
N ASN A 229 22.28 15.60 3.08
CA ASN A 229 23.12 15.90 4.23
C ASN A 229 22.75 17.22 4.94
N ASP A 230 21.47 17.61 4.95
CA ASP A 230 21.00 18.79 5.67
C ASP A 230 20.67 18.52 7.15
N GLY A 231 20.65 17.26 7.55
CA GLY A 231 20.36 16.84 8.91
C GLY A 231 18.89 16.57 9.22
N LEU A 232 18.03 16.53 8.21
CA LEU A 232 16.61 16.19 8.32
C LEU A 232 16.31 14.87 7.60
N LEU A 233 15.16 14.26 7.91
CA LEU A 233 14.70 13.04 7.24
C LEU A 233 13.94 13.38 5.96
N ASP A 234 14.33 12.70 4.88
CA ASP A 234 13.65 12.54 3.61
C ASP A 234 13.03 11.14 3.53
N PHE A 235 12.04 10.97 2.64
CA PHE A 235 11.24 9.76 2.59
C PHE A 235 10.99 9.30 1.15
N VAL A 236 10.95 7.98 0.95
CA VAL A 236 10.40 7.37 -0.26
C VAL A 236 9.30 6.42 0.16
N PHE A 237 8.11 6.58 -0.43
CA PHE A 237 6.96 5.74 -0.17
C PHE A 237 6.59 4.95 -1.42
N ASP A 238 6.27 3.68 -1.22
CA ASP A 238 5.40 2.94 -2.13
C ASP A 238 3.97 3.36 -1.84
N THR A 239 3.31 3.90 -2.85
CA THR A 239 1.94 4.44 -2.79
C THR A 239 1.01 3.71 -3.74
N SER A 240 1.36 2.50 -4.17
CA SER A 240 0.48 1.63 -4.95
C SER A 240 -0.90 1.55 -4.33
N ALA A 241 -1.91 1.92 -5.12
CA ALA A 241 -3.32 1.78 -4.77
C ALA A 241 -3.94 0.53 -5.39
N GLU A 242 -3.38 0.02 -6.49
CA GLU A 242 -3.88 -1.14 -7.24
C GLU A 242 -2.80 -2.23 -7.31
N TYR A 243 -3.18 -3.51 -7.22
CA TYR A 243 -2.22 -4.63 -7.19
C TYR A 243 -1.44 -4.80 -8.50
N GLU A 244 -1.98 -4.31 -9.61
CA GLU A 244 -1.34 -4.25 -10.94
C GLU A 244 -0.61 -2.93 -11.19
N GLN A 245 -0.46 -2.09 -10.16
CA GLN A 245 0.20 -0.81 -10.26
C GLN A 245 1.37 -0.71 -9.28
N LYS A 246 2.46 -0.08 -9.71
CA LYS A 246 3.53 0.39 -8.84
C LYS A 246 3.59 1.90 -8.84
N SER A 247 3.32 2.52 -7.70
CA SER A 247 3.49 3.97 -7.53
C SER A 247 4.55 4.26 -6.48
N VAL A 248 5.46 5.20 -6.76
CA VAL A 248 6.47 5.62 -5.80
C VAL A 248 6.53 7.13 -5.72
N GLU A 249 6.56 7.65 -4.49
CA GLU A 249 6.69 9.07 -4.21
C GLU A 249 7.97 9.37 -3.41
N LEU A 250 8.75 10.33 -3.89
CA LEU A 250 9.98 10.82 -3.27
C LEU A 250 9.72 12.20 -2.64
N TYR A 251 9.94 12.28 -1.33
CA TYR A 251 9.79 13.49 -0.53
C TYR A 251 11.13 13.99 -0.03
N LEU A 252 11.35 15.29 -0.17
CA LEU A 252 12.52 15.99 0.36
C LEU A 252 12.10 17.00 1.43
N SER A 253 12.94 17.15 2.44
CA SER A 253 12.78 18.08 3.55
C SER A 253 13.39 19.45 3.23
N LYS A 254 14.58 19.48 2.63
CA LYS A 254 15.28 20.73 2.34
C LYS A 254 14.56 21.58 1.32
N GLY A 255 14.14 22.76 1.77
CA GLY A 255 13.42 23.71 0.94
C GLY A 255 11.90 23.53 0.99
N ALA A 256 11.38 22.61 1.81
CA ALA A 256 9.97 22.58 2.18
C ALA A 256 9.58 23.88 2.90
N LYS A 257 8.34 24.33 2.70
CA LYS A 257 7.71 25.40 3.47
C LYS A 257 7.30 24.89 4.86
N HIS A 258 6.90 23.63 4.95
CA HIS A 258 6.46 22.98 6.20
C HIS A 258 7.52 21.99 6.69
N TYR A 259 7.35 20.69 6.42
CA TYR A 259 8.35 19.66 6.77
C TYR A 259 8.89 18.93 5.55
N LEU A 260 8.01 18.54 4.63
CA LEU A 260 8.35 17.83 3.40
C LEU A 260 7.65 18.47 2.20
N TYR A 261 8.18 18.24 1.00
CA TYR A 261 7.44 18.39 -0.25
C TYR A 261 7.65 17.18 -1.15
N LEU A 262 6.64 16.86 -1.95
CA LEU A 262 6.75 15.86 -3.01
C LEU A 262 7.68 16.42 -4.10
N ALA A 263 8.85 15.80 -4.25
CA ALA A 263 9.90 16.22 -5.18
C ALA A 263 9.83 15.50 -6.52
N GLY A 264 9.38 14.23 -6.50
CA GLY A 264 9.22 13.39 -7.68
C GLY A 264 8.26 12.24 -7.40
N THR A 265 7.60 11.77 -8.46
CA THR A 265 6.66 10.65 -8.40
C THR A 265 6.70 9.89 -9.71
N THR A 266 6.37 8.60 -9.68
CA THR A 266 6.21 7.77 -10.87
C THR A 266 5.19 6.68 -10.60
N THR A 267 4.52 6.26 -11.66
CA THR A 267 3.53 5.19 -11.64
C THR A 267 3.75 4.29 -12.85
N VAL A 268 3.74 2.98 -12.63
CA VAL A 268 3.69 1.95 -13.67
C VAL A 268 2.43 1.14 -13.49
N ASP A 269 1.70 0.94 -14.58
CA ASP A 269 0.68 -0.10 -14.70
C ASP A 269 1.32 -1.30 -15.41
N PHE A 270 1.21 -2.48 -14.80
CA PHE A 270 1.71 -3.75 -15.32
C PHE A 270 0.59 -4.80 -15.43
N ALA A 271 -0.66 -4.34 -15.55
CA ALA A 271 -1.82 -5.19 -15.75
C ALA A 271 -1.68 -6.08 -17.00
N CYS A 272 -2.20 -7.29 -16.83
CA CYS A 272 -2.56 -8.23 -17.89
C CYS A 272 -4.10 -8.24 -17.98
#